data_AF-A0A2S8PRW3-F1
#
_entry.id   AF-A0A2S8PRW3-F1
#
_cell.length_a   1.000
_cell.length_b   1.000
_cell.length_c   1.000
_cell.angle_alpha   90.00
_cell.angle_beta   90.00
_cell.angle_gamma   90.00
#
_symmetry.space_group_name_H-M   'P 1'
#
loop_
_entity.id
_entity.type
_entity.pdbx_description
1 polymer ?
#
loop_
_entity_poly.entity_id
_entity_poly.type
_entity_poly.pdbx_seq_one_letter_code
_entity_poly.pdbx_strand_id
1 'polypeptide(L)'
;MRGERLTIEDMQKVAEDKGGKCLSTVYVDSKTKLKWLCQKGHIWEAAPAHIRNSGSWCPICAIAKIGDARRLSIDVMKELAESKGGKCLSDSYKSVSTLMTWQCEKGHIWKATSNSIRSGFWCHHCSGRYRYTIEDVKEYAKSKGGLCLSNSYENNRSKLKWQCAEKHQWSASFHDIKVDNTWCPHCYKFYSEDKVRFIFETLFNCPFKKNRKALSDNLELDGFNEELQLAFEYHGIQHYKQDSFFFKSKKEFEQRKQLDNLKEQLCLQKGIKLIIIPYDSYSSDDSLLQYIVEQLKRSNIEIKLPILNFSFDDFYKSSKVLEELRSLAESRNGKLLSNHYINDKSKVRWQCAEGHIWEAIPNNIKNNSWCPYCLGLMRKSIQDMHELAQFKGGKCLSTEYNGNKEKLMWQCSKGHIWEAIPGSIAAGRWCPECNGKKKITIEEMMKIAEEKGGRCLSTIYYTDKPLRWQCSKGHEWEAKSHNVKKGQWCRKCSGHQKLTIEEMHDIAKSRGGNVYQINIKIIRLTLDGNVQKGMNGKLLPTI
;
A
#
# COMPACT_ATOMS: atom_id res chain seq x y z
N MET A 1 -28.35 55.07 -64.54
CA MET A 1 -29.37 55.72 -63.70
C MET A 1 -28.74 55.97 -62.33
N ARG A 2 -28.63 57.24 -61.89
CA ARG A 2 -28.12 57.54 -60.54
C ARG A 2 -29.20 57.08 -59.55
N GLY A 3 -28.87 56.11 -58.68
CA GLY A 3 -29.80 55.64 -57.66
C GLY A 3 -30.22 56.78 -56.73
N GLU A 4 -31.50 56.82 -56.37
CA GLU A 4 -32.05 57.81 -55.45
C GLU A 4 -31.23 57.86 -54.16
N ARG A 5 -30.90 59.08 -53.71
CA ARG A 5 -30.19 59.26 -52.45
C ARG A 5 -31.16 58.99 -51.31
N LEU A 6 -30.83 57.99 -50.49
CA LEU A 6 -31.59 57.65 -49.30
C LEU A 6 -31.62 58.82 -48.32
N THR A 7 -32.74 58.99 -47.62
CA THR A 7 -32.93 60.02 -46.60
C THR A 7 -33.05 59.43 -45.19
N ILE A 8 -33.20 60.30 -44.18
CA ILE A 8 -33.41 59.84 -42.81
C ILE A 8 -34.80 59.22 -42.63
N GLU A 9 -35.81 59.71 -43.36
CA GLU A 9 -37.17 59.17 -43.39
C GLU A 9 -37.17 57.74 -43.92
N ASP A 10 -36.36 57.42 -44.93
CA ASP A 10 -36.18 56.04 -45.41
C ASP A 10 -35.65 55.13 -44.30
N MET A 11 -34.73 55.63 -43.46
CA MET A 11 -34.15 54.85 -42.37
C MET A 11 -35.14 54.68 -41.21
N GLN A 12 -36.00 55.67 -40.97
CA GLN A 12 -37.10 55.56 -40.02
C GLN A 12 -38.10 54.48 -40.45
N LYS A 13 -38.48 54.46 -41.73
CA LYS A 13 -39.36 53.43 -42.29
C LYS A 13 -38.76 52.03 -42.19
N VAL A 14 -37.46 51.87 -42.51
CA VAL A 14 -36.75 50.58 -42.34
C VAL A 14 -36.79 50.09 -40.89
N ALA A 15 -36.73 51.00 -39.92
CA ALA A 15 -36.83 50.62 -38.51
C ALA A 15 -38.25 50.16 -38.14
N GLU A 16 -39.28 50.84 -38.64
CA GLU A 16 -40.69 50.49 -38.43
C GLU A 16 -41.02 49.11 -39.03
N ASP A 17 -40.56 48.83 -40.25
CA ASP A 17 -40.73 47.54 -40.91
C ASP A 17 -40.10 46.38 -40.12
N LYS A 18 -39.03 46.65 -39.35
CA LYS A 18 -38.39 45.68 -38.46
C LYS A 18 -38.93 45.72 -37.02
N GLY A 19 -40.07 46.37 -36.80
CA GLY A 19 -40.75 46.46 -35.51
C GLY A 19 -40.01 47.31 -34.49
N GLY A 20 -39.40 48.42 -34.92
CA GLY A 20 -38.67 49.34 -34.06
C GLY A 20 -38.67 50.78 -34.57
N LYS A 21 -37.71 51.60 -34.10
CA LYS A 21 -37.61 53.02 -34.44
C LYS A 21 -36.16 53.41 -34.71
N CYS A 22 -35.93 54.28 -35.70
CA CYS A 22 -34.66 54.99 -35.86
C CYS A 22 -34.73 56.26 -35.01
N LEU A 23 -33.82 56.40 -34.04
CA LEU A 23 -33.75 57.55 -33.12
C LEU A 23 -32.87 58.69 -33.66
N SER A 24 -32.11 58.44 -34.73
CA SER A 24 -31.32 59.47 -35.38
C SER A 24 -32.22 60.40 -36.21
N THR A 25 -31.87 61.69 -36.22
CA THR A 25 -32.60 62.74 -36.96
C THR A 25 -31.88 63.21 -38.23
N VAL A 26 -30.64 62.74 -38.46
CA VAL A 26 -29.83 63.13 -39.62
C VAL A 26 -29.23 61.87 -40.26
N TYR A 27 -29.33 61.79 -41.59
CA TYR A 27 -28.69 60.75 -42.40
C TYR A 27 -27.60 61.37 -43.27
N VAL A 28 -26.36 60.87 -43.12
CA VAL A 28 -25.19 61.36 -43.86
C VAL A 28 -24.85 60.42 -45.01
N ASP A 29 -24.63 59.14 -44.69
CA ASP A 29 -24.36 58.10 -45.67
C ASP A 29 -24.73 56.71 -45.11
N SER A 30 -24.57 55.68 -45.93
CA SER A 30 -24.95 54.30 -45.57
C SER A 30 -24.01 53.62 -44.58
N LYS A 31 -22.86 54.23 -44.26
CA LYS A 31 -21.82 53.67 -43.38
C LYS A 31 -21.83 54.31 -42.00
N THR A 32 -22.22 55.58 -41.92
CA THR A 32 -22.33 56.36 -40.69
C THR A 32 -23.42 55.75 -39.81
N LYS A 33 -23.06 55.42 -38.57
CA LYS A 33 -23.96 54.70 -37.67
C LYS A 33 -25.15 55.58 -37.28
N LEU A 34 -26.34 54.98 -37.29
CA LEU A 34 -27.54 55.56 -36.70
C LEU A 34 -27.89 54.83 -35.40
N LYS A 35 -28.67 55.49 -34.54
CA LYS A 35 -29.22 54.90 -33.32
C LYS A 35 -30.56 54.24 -33.62
N TRP A 36 -30.70 52.98 -33.26
CA TRP A 36 -31.88 52.15 -33.51
C TRP A 36 -32.46 51.65 -32.20
N LEU A 37 -33.78 51.51 -32.14
CA LEU A 37 -34.56 51.01 -31.01
C LEU A 37 -35.41 49.83 -31.49
N CYS A 38 -35.36 48.67 -30.82
CA CYS A 38 -36.25 47.54 -31.14
C CYS A 38 -37.52 47.56 -30.27
N GLN A 39 -38.51 46.73 -30.63
CA GLN A 39 -39.75 46.55 -29.88
C GLN A 39 -39.56 46.24 -28.39
N LYS A 40 -38.48 45.52 -28.02
CA LYS A 40 -38.17 45.19 -26.61
C LYS A 40 -37.48 46.32 -25.84
N GLY A 41 -37.35 47.51 -26.43
CA GLY A 41 -36.77 48.68 -25.77
C GLY A 41 -35.23 48.79 -25.86
N HIS A 42 -34.54 47.84 -26.49
CA HIS A 42 -33.08 47.92 -26.61
C HIS A 42 -32.64 48.95 -27.65
N ILE A 43 -31.65 49.76 -27.28
CA ILE A 43 -31.04 50.79 -28.14
C ILE A 43 -29.63 50.34 -28.55
N TRP A 44 -29.29 50.47 -29.82
CA TRP A 44 -27.93 50.21 -30.32
C TRP A 44 -27.58 51.09 -31.51
N GLU A 45 -26.27 51.20 -31.81
CA GLU A 45 -25.76 51.93 -32.97
C GLU A 45 -25.29 50.98 -34.07
N ALA A 46 -25.78 51.18 -35.30
CA ALA A 46 -25.40 50.37 -36.44
C ALA A 46 -25.45 51.16 -37.75
N ALA A 47 -24.60 50.78 -38.71
CA ALA A 47 -24.60 51.36 -40.04
C ALA A 47 -25.89 50.99 -40.80
N PRO A 48 -26.57 51.95 -41.46
CA PRO A 48 -27.81 51.69 -42.18
C PRO A 48 -27.70 50.64 -43.28
N ALA A 49 -26.56 50.57 -43.98
CA ALA A 49 -26.31 49.51 -44.97
C ALA A 49 -26.40 48.11 -44.34
N HIS A 50 -25.88 47.94 -43.12
CA HIS A 50 -25.92 46.66 -42.42
C HIS A 50 -27.34 46.29 -42.01
N ILE A 51 -28.11 47.26 -41.50
CA ILE A 51 -29.50 47.03 -41.08
C ILE A 51 -30.40 46.65 -42.28
N ARG A 52 -30.20 47.30 -43.42
CA ARG A 52 -31.00 47.06 -44.64
C ARG A 52 -30.64 45.76 -45.33
N ASN A 53 -29.33 45.47 -45.44
CA ASN A 53 -28.85 44.36 -46.27
C ASN A 53 -28.65 43.06 -45.48
N SER A 54 -28.57 43.10 -44.15
CA SER A 54 -28.47 41.89 -43.33
C SER A 54 -29.84 41.45 -42.80
N GLY A 55 -30.00 40.13 -42.63
CA GLY A 55 -31.14 39.54 -41.90
C GLY A 55 -31.09 39.80 -40.38
N SER A 56 -30.10 40.53 -39.89
CA SER A 56 -29.90 40.82 -38.47
C SER A 56 -30.52 42.16 -38.07
N TRP A 57 -31.12 42.22 -36.89
CA TRP A 57 -31.80 43.42 -36.39
C TRP A 57 -31.23 43.87 -35.05
N CYS A 58 -31.78 43.37 -33.93
CA CYS A 58 -31.32 43.71 -32.59
C CYS A 58 -30.28 42.69 -32.08
N PRO A 59 -29.02 43.07 -31.86
CA PRO A 59 -27.98 42.16 -31.40
C PRO A 59 -28.25 41.61 -30.00
N ILE A 60 -28.87 42.40 -29.12
CA ILE A 60 -29.20 41.99 -27.75
C ILE A 60 -30.28 40.90 -27.75
N CYS A 61 -31.34 41.07 -28.57
CA CYS A 61 -32.36 40.04 -28.72
C CYS A 61 -31.82 38.76 -29.39
N ALA A 62 -30.89 38.89 -30.33
CA ALA A 62 -30.24 37.75 -30.96
C ALA A 62 -29.40 36.95 -29.95
N ILE A 63 -28.61 37.64 -29.11
CA ILE A 63 -27.82 37.01 -28.04
C ILE A 63 -28.73 36.30 -27.04
N ALA A 64 -29.84 36.92 -26.63
CA ALA A 64 -30.81 36.31 -25.71
C ALA A 64 -31.41 35.01 -26.29
N LYS A 65 -31.81 35.01 -27.57
CA LYS A 65 -32.31 33.80 -28.26
C LYS A 65 -31.27 32.67 -28.31
N ILE A 66 -29.99 33.00 -28.53
CA ILE A 66 -28.89 32.02 -28.50
C ILE A 66 -28.68 31.48 -27.08
N GLY A 67 -28.82 32.33 -26.06
CA GLY A 67 -28.71 31.94 -24.65
C GLY A 67 -29.81 30.99 -24.20
N ASP A 68 -31.06 31.24 -24.60
CA ASP A 68 -32.21 30.40 -24.24
C ASP A 68 -32.15 29.02 -24.94
N ALA A 69 -31.72 28.96 -26.20
CA ALA A 69 -31.54 27.69 -26.92
C ALA A 69 -30.43 26.79 -26.34
N ARG A 70 -29.56 27.33 -25.48
CA ARG A 70 -28.46 26.59 -24.81
C ARG A 70 -28.81 26.07 -23.41
N ARG A 71 -30.02 26.31 -22.88
CA ARG A 71 -30.44 25.79 -21.57
C ARG A 71 -30.75 24.29 -21.67
N LEU A 72 -29.89 23.47 -21.09
CA LEU A 72 -30.10 22.03 -20.94
C LEU A 72 -31.28 21.77 -19.98
N SER A 73 -32.22 20.90 -20.34
CA SER A 73 -33.38 20.54 -19.51
C SER A 73 -33.13 19.26 -18.70
N ILE A 74 -34.02 18.94 -17.77
CA ILE A 74 -34.00 17.67 -17.04
C ILE A 74 -34.21 16.47 -17.96
N ASP A 75 -35.00 16.62 -19.03
CA ASP A 75 -35.25 15.56 -20.01
C ASP A 75 -33.97 15.19 -20.76
N VAL A 76 -33.15 16.18 -21.12
CA VAL A 76 -31.82 15.95 -21.70
C VAL A 76 -30.92 15.13 -20.75
N MET A 77 -31.07 15.30 -19.42
CA MET A 77 -30.31 14.50 -18.45
C MET A 77 -30.83 13.07 -18.33
N LYS A 78 -32.14 12.85 -18.49
CA LYS A 78 -32.76 11.52 -18.52
C LYS A 78 -32.34 10.75 -19.76
N GLU A 79 -32.45 11.35 -20.95
CA GLU A 79 -31.97 10.77 -22.21
C GLU A 79 -30.47 10.45 -22.16
N LEU A 80 -29.66 11.35 -21.58
CA LEU A 80 -28.23 11.11 -21.38
C LEU A 80 -27.96 9.88 -20.49
N ALA A 81 -28.76 9.67 -19.44
CA ALA A 81 -28.63 8.49 -18.59
C ALA A 81 -28.99 7.21 -19.34
N GLU A 82 -30.07 7.23 -20.12
CA GLU A 82 -30.52 6.10 -20.94
C GLU A 82 -29.48 5.71 -21.99
N SER A 83 -28.88 6.70 -22.67
CA SER A 83 -27.80 6.48 -23.64
C SER A 83 -26.56 5.79 -23.05
N LYS A 84 -26.39 5.82 -21.73
CA LYS A 84 -25.30 5.18 -20.99
C LYS A 84 -25.74 3.91 -20.25
N GLY A 85 -26.92 3.38 -20.58
CA GLY A 85 -27.48 2.18 -19.95
C GLY A 85 -27.82 2.42 -18.48
N GLY A 86 -28.56 3.48 -18.17
CA GLY A 86 -28.98 3.76 -16.80
C GLY A 86 -30.08 4.82 -16.70
N LYS A 87 -30.27 5.38 -15.50
CA LYS A 87 -31.38 6.29 -15.17
C LYS A 87 -30.88 7.51 -14.41
N CYS A 88 -31.45 8.68 -14.71
CA CYS A 88 -31.35 9.85 -13.86
C CYS A 88 -32.51 9.82 -12.86
N LEU A 89 -32.20 9.74 -11.57
CA LEU A 89 -33.19 9.66 -10.47
C LEU A 89 -33.53 11.04 -9.88
N SER A 90 -32.90 12.12 -10.36
CA SER A 90 -33.25 13.47 -9.95
C SER A 90 -34.45 14.01 -10.73
N ASP A 91 -35.35 14.71 -10.05
CA ASP A 91 -36.59 15.25 -10.65
C ASP A 91 -36.42 16.64 -11.27
N SER A 92 -35.31 17.34 -10.99
CA SER A 92 -35.07 18.69 -11.50
C SER A 92 -33.60 18.91 -11.87
N TYR A 93 -33.38 19.76 -12.87
CA TYR A 93 -32.07 20.19 -13.32
C TYR A 93 -31.90 21.69 -13.09
N LYS A 94 -30.94 22.07 -12.25
CA LYS A 94 -30.66 23.48 -11.92
C LYS A 94 -29.50 24.03 -12.74
N SER A 95 -28.38 23.31 -12.79
CA SER A 95 -27.18 23.75 -13.51
C SER A 95 -26.21 22.60 -13.76
N VAL A 96 -25.19 22.85 -14.59
CA VAL A 96 -24.14 21.87 -14.92
C VAL A 96 -23.31 21.42 -13.73
N SER A 97 -23.22 22.24 -12.68
CA SER A 97 -22.41 21.99 -11.47
C SER A 97 -23.23 21.40 -10.31
N THR A 98 -24.55 21.31 -10.43
CA THR A 98 -25.40 20.69 -9.41
C THR A 98 -25.23 19.17 -9.41
N LEU A 99 -25.07 18.58 -8.23
CA LEU A 99 -25.05 17.13 -8.06
C LEU A 99 -26.44 16.55 -8.32
N MET A 100 -26.50 15.55 -9.19
CA MET A 100 -27.70 14.79 -9.52
C MET A 100 -27.48 13.33 -9.13
N THR A 101 -28.58 12.62 -8.92
CA THR A 101 -28.57 11.19 -8.55
C THR A 101 -28.75 10.35 -9.82
N TRP A 102 -27.84 9.41 -10.03
CA TRP A 102 -27.79 8.54 -11.20
C TRP A 102 -27.79 7.08 -10.78
N GLN A 103 -28.30 6.22 -11.66
CA GLN A 103 -28.28 4.77 -11.50
C GLN A 103 -27.77 4.11 -12.79
N CYS A 104 -26.92 3.09 -12.70
CA CYS A 104 -26.48 2.32 -13.87
C CYS A 104 -27.27 1.02 -14.02
N GLU A 105 -27.10 0.33 -15.16
CA GLU A 105 -27.74 -0.96 -15.45
C GLU A 105 -27.53 -2.02 -14.35
N LYS A 106 -26.36 -2.03 -13.70
CA LYS A 106 -26.06 -2.95 -12.59
C LYS A 106 -26.68 -2.54 -11.25
N GLY A 107 -27.51 -1.48 -11.23
CA GLY A 107 -28.25 -1.02 -10.05
C GLY A 107 -27.49 -0.08 -9.11
N HIS A 108 -26.20 0.22 -9.34
CA HIS A 108 -25.45 1.14 -8.48
C HIS A 108 -26.01 2.57 -8.56
N ILE A 109 -26.25 3.20 -7.41
CA ILE A 109 -26.75 4.57 -7.30
C ILE A 109 -25.63 5.49 -6.81
N TRP A 110 -25.42 6.63 -7.48
CA TRP A 110 -24.41 7.61 -7.05
C TRP A 110 -24.81 9.05 -7.36
N LYS A 111 -24.11 10.00 -6.71
CA LYS A 111 -24.25 11.44 -6.97
C LYS A 111 -23.11 11.94 -7.86
N ALA A 112 -23.44 12.61 -8.95
CA ALA A 112 -22.46 13.23 -9.85
C ALA A 112 -23.06 14.45 -10.55
N THR A 113 -22.20 15.37 -10.99
CA THR A 113 -22.64 16.52 -11.80
C THR A 113 -22.90 16.10 -13.24
N SER A 114 -23.89 16.72 -13.89
CA SER A 114 -24.18 16.47 -15.31
C SER A 114 -22.98 16.73 -16.23
N ASN A 115 -22.11 17.69 -15.88
CA ASN A 115 -20.89 17.95 -16.65
C ASN A 115 -19.92 16.76 -16.63
N SER A 116 -19.79 16.09 -15.48
CA SER A 116 -18.93 14.90 -15.32
C SER A 116 -19.45 13.74 -16.17
N ILE A 117 -20.77 13.51 -16.13
CA ILE A 117 -21.46 12.49 -16.92
C ILE A 117 -21.27 12.74 -18.43
N ARG A 118 -21.48 13.99 -18.88
CA ARG A 118 -21.29 14.40 -20.28
C ARG A 118 -19.85 14.24 -20.76
N SER A 119 -18.89 14.47 -19.86
CA SER A 119 -17.45 14.30 -20.13
C SER A 119 -17.00 12.83 -20.16
N GLY A 120 -17.92 11.87 -20.01
CA GLY A 120 -17.66 10.44 -20.14
C GLY A 120 -17.45 9.67 -18.83
N PHE A 121 -17.51 10.34 -17.67
CA PHE A 121 -17.39 9.68 -16.37
C PHE A 121 -18.77 9.18 -15.92
N TRP A 122 -19.00 7.87 -16.02
CA TRP A 122 -20.28 7.25 -15.67
C TRP A 122 -20.31 6.67 -14.26
N CYS A 123 -20.50 5.36 -14.12
CA CYS A 123 -20.56 4.70 -12.82
C CYS A 123 -19.15 4.40 -12.28
N HIS A 124 -18.82 4.96 -11.11
CA HIS A 124 -17.54 4.68 -10.45
C HIS A 124 -17.44 3.25 -9.90
N HIS A 125 -18.56 2.59 -9.60
CA HIS A 125 -18.56 1.17 -9.22
C HIS A 125 -18.22 0.27 -10.42
N CYS A 126 -18.89 0.48 -11.57
CA CYS A 126 -18.63 -0.31 -12.78
C CYS A 126 -17.25 -0.03 -13.38
N SER A 127 -16.75 1.20 -13.29
CA SER A 127 -15.42 1.57 -13.79
C SER A 127 -14.28 1.26 -12.81
N GLY A 128 -14.56 0.61 -11.67
CA GLY A 128 -13.55 0.24 -10.67
C GLY A 128 -12.90 1.43 -9.94
N ARG A 129 -13.47 2.64 -10.10
CA ARG A 129 -12.97 3.89 -9.50
C ARG A 129 -13.61 4.22 -8.14
N TYR A 130 -14.52 3.37 -7.68
CA TYR A 130 -15.11 3.50 -6.34
C TYR A 130 -14.04 3.25 -5.28
N ARG A 131 -13.85 4.23 -4.40
CA ARG A 131 -12.97 4.12 -3.25
C ARG A 131 -13.78 3.66 -2.05
N TYR A 132 -13.53 2.43 -1.63
CA TYR A 132 -14.14 1.86 -0.44
C TYR A 132 -13.63 2.55 0.82
N THR A 133 -14.49 2.66 1.82
CA THR A 133 -14.11 3.04 3.20
C THR A 133 -13.81 1.80 4.04
N ILE A 134 -13.24 1.98 5.24
CA ILE A 134 -13.08 0.85 6.17
C ILE A 134 -14.45 0.31 6.63
N GLU A 135 -15.47 1.16 6.71
CA GLU A 135 -16.85 0.76 7.00
C GLU A 135 -17.41 -0.14 5.89
N ASP A 136 -17.22 0.21 4.61
CA ASP A 136 -17.66 -0.62 3.47
C ASP A 136 -17.00 -2.02 3.52
N VAL A 137 -15.72 -2.07 3.89
CA VAL A 137 -14.96 -3.33 4.03
C VAL A 137 -15.50 -4.15 5.21
N LYS A 138 -15.79 -3.51 6.34
CA LYS A 138 -16.37 -4.17 7.53
C LYS A 138 -17.77 -4.71 7.25
N GLU A 139 -18.60 -3.97 6.54
CA GLU A 139 -19.92 -4.42 6.11
C GLU A 139 -19.83 -5.59 5.14
N TYR A 140 -18.91 -5.55 4.17
CA TYR A 140 -18.63 -6.69 3.30
C TYR A 140 -18.19 -7.92 4.10
N ALA A 141 -17.33 -7.75 5.12
CA ALA A 141 -16.91 -8.86 5.97
C ALA A 141 -18.10 -9.51 6.70
N LYS A 142 -19.01 -8.69 7.24
CA LYS A 142 -20.25 -9.17 7.87
C LYS A 142 -21.12 -9.95 6.90
N SER A 143 -21.25 -9.47 5.65
CA SER A 143 -22.03 -10.17 4.61
C SER A 143 -21.49 -11.58 4.28
N LYS A 144 -20.22 -11.84 4.57
CA LYS A 144 -19.55 -13.14 4.41
C LYS A 144 -19.50 -13.95 5.72
N GLY A 145 -20.27 -13.55 6.74
CA GLY A 145 -20.32 -14.23 8.04
C GLY A 145 -19.03 -14.07 8.86
N GLY A 146 -18.30 -12.97 8.69
CA GLY A 146 -17.07 -12.71 9.45
C GLY A 146 -16.86 -11.23 9.76
N LEU A 147 -15.62 -10.87 10.10
CA LEU A 147 -15.23 -9.56 10.57
C LEU A 147 -13.95 -9.09 9.87
N CYS A 148 -13.87 -7.80 9.58
CA CYS A 148 -12.60 -7.14 9.31
C CYS A 148 -12.09 -6.55 10.62
N LEU A 149 -10.93 -7.01 11.08
CA LEU A 149 -10.28 -6.60 12.34
C LEU A 149 -9.39 -5.36 12.16
N SER A 150 -9.15 -4.93 10.91
CA SER A 150 -8.42 -3.69 10.64
C SER A 150 -9.25 -2.46 11.00
N ASN A 151 -8.58 -1.42 11.50
CA ASN A 151 -9.19 -0.13 11.84
C ASN A 151 -9.00 0.94 10.76
N SER A 152 -8.10 0.72 9.80
CA SER A 152 -7.85 1.62 8.68
C SER A 152 -7.83 0.84 7.36
N TYR A 153 -8.18 1.54 6.28
CA TYR A 153 -8.16 1.03 4.92
C TYR A 153 -7.53 2.07 4.00
N GLU A 154 -6.35 1.77 3.46
CA GLU A 154 -5.63 2.70 2.59
C GLU A 154 -6.04 2.53 1.13
N ASN A 155 -6.08 1.28 0.65
CA ASN A 155 -6.43 0.93 -0.72
C ASN A 155 -6.77 -0.57 -0.85
N ASN A 156 -7.29 -0.98 -2.01
CA ASN A 156 -7.76 -2.34 -2.23
C ASN A 156 -6.67 -3.41 -2.27
N ARG A 157 -5.40 -3.03 -2.42
CA ARG A 157 -4.25 -3.96 -2.41
C ARG A 157 -3.56 -4.04 -1.06
N SER A 158 -3.78 -3.07 -0.17
CA SER A 158 -3.28 -3.08 1.20
C SER A 158 -3.83 -4.29 1.95
N LYS A 159 -2.98 -4.93 2.76
CA LYS A 159 -3.36 -6.12 3.51
C LYS A 159 -4.16 -5.73 4.74
N LEU A 160 -5.32 -6.36 4.91
CA LEU A 160 -6.21 -6.20 6.03
C LEU A 160 -6.24 -7.49 6.87
N LYS A 161 -6.61 -7.38 8.14
CA LYS A 161 -6.83 -8.53 9.01
C LYS A 161 -8.31 -8.92 8.96
N TRP A 162 -8.56 -10.19 8.69
CA TRP A 162 -9.89 -10.77 8.54
C TRP A 162 -10.10 -11.87 9.56
N GLN A 163 -11.35 -12.12 9.93
CA GLN A 163 -11.77 -13.22 10.78
C GLN A 163 -13.07 -13.83 10.22
N CYS A 164 -13.16 -15.16 10.13
CA CYS A 164 -14.39 -15.84 9.72
C CYS A 164 -15.27 -16.21 10.93
N ALA A 165 -16.45 -16.79 10.68
CA ALA A 165 -17.33 -17.33 11.72
C ALA A 165 -16.59 -18.29 12.68
N GLU A 166 -15.77 -19.21 12.12
CA GLU A 166 -14.91 -20.15 12.86
C GLU A 166 -13.71 -19.51 13.58
N LYS A 167 -13.67 -18.18 13.67
CA LYS A 167 -12.62 -17.39 14.34
C LYS A 167 -11.21 -17.51 13.76
N HIS A 168 -11.03 -18.20 12.63
CA HIS A 168 -9.76 -18.18 11.91
C HIS A 168 -9.41 -16.75 11.49
N GLN A 169 -8.20 -16.31 11.80
CA GLN A 169 -7.71 -14.99 11.43
C GLN A 169 -6.67 -15.09 10.33
N TRP A 170 -6.80 -14.28 9.28
CA TRP A 170 -5.82 -14.24 8.19
C TRP A 170 -5.61 -12.82 7.67
N SER A 171 -4.58 -12.67 6.82
CA SER A 171 -4.25 -11.41 6.17
C SER A 171 -4.41 -11.52 4.66
N ALA A 172 -5.26 -10.66 4.09
CA ALA A 172 -5.54 -10.62 2.65
C ALA A 172 -5.90 -9.20 2.22
N SER A 173 -5.78 -8.89 0.93
CA SER A 173 -6.19 -7.58 0.42
C SER A 173 -7.70 -7.56 0.18
N PHE A 174 -8.32 -6.37 0.16
CA PHE A 174 -9.75 -6.30 -0.16
C PHE A 174 -10.05 -6.69 -1.61
N HIS A 175 -9.10 -6.47 -2.52
CA HIS A 175 -9.18 -6.95 -3.90
C HIS A 175 -9.26 -8.48 -3.95
N ASP A 176 -8.35 -9.19 -3.26
CA ASP A 176 -8.33 -10.66 -3.20
C ASP A 176 -9.69 -11.19 -2.69
N ILE A 177 -10.23 -10.54 -1.67
CA ILE A 177 -11.46 -10.97 -0.97
C ILE A 177 -12.74 -10.66 -1.77
N LYS A 178 -12.78 -9.53 -2.47
CA LYS A 178 -13.99 -9.05 -3.17
C LYS A 178 -14.00 -9.39 -4.65
N VAL A 179 -12.88 -9.23 -5.34
CA VAL A 179 -12.78 -9.42 -6.80
C VAL A 179 -12.50 -10.89 -7.13
N ASP A 180 -11.52 -11.50 -6.47
CA ASP A 180 -11.21 -12.92 -6.69
C ASP A 180 -12.19 -13.84 -5.94
N ASN A 181 -13.14 -13.26 -5.20
CA ASN A 181 -14.15 -13.93 -4.38
C ASN A 181 -13.56 -14.98 -3.42
N THR A 182 -12.34 -14.73 -2.95
CA THR A 182 -11.69 -15.57 -1.95
C THR A 182 -12.17 -15.19 -0.55
N TRP A 183 -12.28 -16.15 0.36
CA TRP A 183 -12.62 -15.89 1.75
C TRP A 183 -11.57 -16.50 2.68
N CYS A 184 -12.01 -17.09 3.79
CA CYS A 184 -11.14 -17.75 4.75
C CYS A 184 -10.37 -18.90 4.10
N PRO A 185 -9.03 -18.79 3.96
CA PRO A 185 -8.20 -19.87 3.41
C PRO A 185 -8.16 -21.09 4.36
N HIS A 186 -8.62 -20.91 5.60
CA HIS A 186 -8.74 -21.93 6.64
C HIS A 186 -10.10 -22.63 6.66
N CYS A 187 -11.11 -22.15 5.93
CA CYS A 187 -12.39 -22.84 5.79
C CYS A 187 -12.50 -23.53 4.43
N TYR A 188 -12.03 -22.87 3.37
CA TYR A 188 -12.21 -23.32 1.98
C TYR A 188 -11.39 -24.58 1.60
N LYS A 189 -10.39 -24.98 2.38
CA LYS A 189 -9.45 -26.07 2.03
C LYS A 189 -9.65 -27.39 2.79
N PHE A 190 -10.71 -27.54 3.59
CA PHE A 190 -10.83 -28.64 4.58
C PHE A 190 -12.00 -29.58 4.35
N TYR A 191 -12.64 -29.50 3.20
CA TYR A 191 -13.71 -30.40 2.85
C TYR A 191 -13.14 -31.42 1.88
N SER A 192 -13.08 -32.66 2.36
CA SER A 192 -12.59 -33.81 1.63
C SER A 192 -13.62 -34.93 1.74
N GLU A 193 -13.51 -35.91 0.86
CA GLU A 193 -14.28 -37.15 0.90
C GLU A 193 -14.30 -37.78 2.30
N ASP A 194 -13.18 -37.76 3.02
CA ASP A 194 -13.05 -38.35 4.36
C ASP A 194 -13.92 -37.64 5.41
N LYS A 195 -14.05 -36.31 5.29
CA LYS A 195 -14.87 -35.54 6.22
C LYS A 195 -16.36 -35.74 5.97
N VAL A 196 -16.75 -35.86 4.70
CA VAL A 196 -18.13 -36.26 4.34
C VAL A 196 -18.39 -37.69 4.81
N ARG A 197 -17.45 -38.61 4.62
CA ARG A 197 -17.54 -39.99 5.11
C ARG A 197 -17.77 -40.03 6.62
N PHE A 198 -16.97 -39.29 7.39
CA PHE A 198 -17.13 -39.19 8.84
C PHE A 198 -18.55 -38.74 9.24
N ILE A 199 -19.09 -37.72 8.54
CA ILE A 199 -20.46 -37.24 8.80
C ILE A 199 -21.48 -38.35 8.54
N PHE A 200 -21.41 -39.02 7.39
CA PHE A 200 -22.32 -40.12 7.07
C PHE A 200 -22.19 -41.29 8.05
N GLU A 201 -20.98 -41.75 8.33
CA GLU A 201 -20.74 -42.87 9.24
C GLU A 201 -21.23 -42.55 10.66
N THR A 202 -21.05 -41.31 11.11
CA THR A 202 -21.56 -40.86 12.41
C THR A 202 -23.09 -40.74 12.39
N LEU A 203 -23.70 -40.12 11.37
CA LEU A 203 -25.16 -39.94 11.33
C LEU A 203 -25.96 -41.25 11.25
N PHE A 204 -25.41 -42.26 10.58
CA PHE A 204 -26.07 -43.55 10.36
C PHE A 204 -25.53 -44.69 11.22
N ASN A 205 -24.44 -44.45 11.96
CA ASN A 205 -23.73 -45.44 12.77
C ASN A 205 -23.42 -46.73 11.98
N CYS A 206 -22.95 -46.58 10.74
CA CYS A 206 -22.59 -47.67 9.84
C CYS A 206 -21.52 -47.23 8.85
N PRO A 207 -20.67 -48.14 8.33
CA PRO A 207 -19.57 -47.77 7.46
C PRO A 207 -20.05 -47.34 6.05
N PHE A 208 -19.38 -46.35 5.47
CA PHE A 208 -19.56 -45.91 4.08
C PHE A 208 -18.26 -46.10 3.32
N LYS A 209 -18.14 -47.22 2.60
CA LYS A 209 -16.89 -47.62 1.95
C LYS A 209 -16.85 -47.13 0.52
N LYS A 210 -15.65 -46.79 0.03
CA LYS A 210 -15.41 -46.60 -1.40
C LYS A 210 -15.77 -47.88 -2.15
N ASN A 211 -16.55 -47.76 -3.22
CA ASN A 211 -16.99 -48.93 -3.98
C ASN A 211 -16.93 -48.68 -5.49
N ARG A 212 -16.07 -49.43 -6.19
CA ARG A 212 -15.91 -49.41 -7.67
C ARG A 212 -16.82 -50.40 -8.41
N LYS A 213 -17.47 -51.30 -7.68
CA LYS A 213 -18.26 -52.41 -8.22
C LYS A 213 -19.76 -52.21 -8.05
N ALA A 214 -20.17 -51.23 -7.22
CA ALA A 214 -21.58 -50.91 -7.01
C ALA A 214 -22.26 -50.49 -8.33
N LEU A 215 -21.53 -49.80 -9.20
CA LEU A 215 -21.95 -49.43 -10.55
C LEU A 215 -21.29 -50.35 -11.60
N SER A 216 -21.88 -50.46 -12.79
CA SER A 216 -21.23 -51.12 -13.94
C SER A 216 -20.02 -50.30 -14.42
N ASP A 217 -19.01 -50.96 -14.99
CA ASP A 217 -17.84 -50.35 -15.64
C ASP A 217 -16.85 -49.60 -14.74
N ASN A 218 -16.60 -50.08 -13.52
CA ASN A 218 -15.49 -49.62 -12.66
C ASN A 218 -15.63 -48.16 -12.17
N LEU A 219 -16.85 -47.60 -12.20
CA LEU A 219 -17.16 -46.28 -11.65
C LEU A 219 -17.15 -46.33 -10.11
N GLU A 220 -16.24 -45.59 -9.50
CA GLU A 220 -16.11 -45.47 -8.03
C GLU A 220 -17.15 -44.49 -7.46
N LEU A 221 -17.79 -44.88 -6.37
CA LEU A 221 -18.51 -43.99 -5.45
C LEU A 221 -17.61 -43.68 -4.23
N ASP A 222 -17.54 -42.42 -3.81
CA ASP A 222 -16.68 -41.96 -2.70
C ASP A 222 -17.05 -42.56 -1.34
N GLY A 223 -18.33 -42.88 -1.17
CA GLY A 223 -18.84 -43.67 -0.06
C GLY A 223 -20.19 -44.29 -0.38
N PHE A 224 -20.33 -45.60 -0.16
CA PHE A 224 -21.55 -46.35 -0.39
C PHE A 224 -21.82 -47.30 0.78
N ASN A 225 -23.10 -47.39 1.16
CA ASN A 225 -23.62 -48.38 2.09
C ASN A 225 -24.72 -49.21 1.41
N GLU A 226 -24.50 -50.52 1.35
CA GLU A 226 -25.37 -51.47 0.63
C GLU A 226 -26.70 -51.72 1.36
N GLU A 227 -26.68 -51.76 2.70
CA GLU A 227 -27.91 -51.99 3.49
C GLU A 227 -28.90 -50.82 3.37
N LEU A 228 -28.37 -49.58 3.34
CA LEU A 228 -29.18 -48.38 3.22
C LEU A 228 -29.50 -48.01 1.77
N GLN A 229 -28.88 -48.67 0.78
CA GLN A 229 -28.88 -48.27 -0.64
C GLN A 229 -28.61 -46.76 -0.79
N LEU A 230 -27.61 -46.26 -0.06
CA LEU A 230 -27.27 -44.84 0.05
C LEU A 230 -25.80 -44.61 -0.30
N ALA A 231 -25.56 -43.65 -1.19
CA ALA A 231 -24.23 -43.24 -1.62
C ALA A 231 -24.04 -41.72 -1.50
N PHE A 232 -22.78 -41.29 -1.43
CA PHE A 232 -22.41 -39.90 -1.58
C PHE A 232 -21.23 -39.72 -2.56
N GLU A 233 -21.16 -38.53 -3.16
CA GLU A 233 -20.08 -38.07 -4.03
C GLU A 233 -19.66 -36.65 -3.65
N TYR A 234 -18.36 -36.42 -3.50
CA TYR A 234 -17.79 -35.10 -3.20
C TYR A 234 -17.25 -34.46 -4.48
N HIS A 235 -17.97 -33.48 -5.01
CA HIS A 235 -17.58 -32.81 -6.23
C HIS A 235 -16.68 -31.60 -5.96
N GLY A 236 -15.39 -31.76 -6.25
CA GLY A 236 -14.39 -30.68 -6.26
C GLY A 236 -14.56 -29.67 -7.40
N ILE A 237 -13.70 -28.63 -7.42
CA ILE A 237 -13.69 -27.57 -8.46
C ILE A 237 -13.63 -28.11 -9.89
N GLN A 238 -12.97 -29.26 -10.08
CA GLN A 238 -12.81 -29.94 -11.36
C GLN A 238 -14.13 -30.43 -11.98
N HIS A 239 -15.23 -30.52 -11.22
CA HIS A 239 -16.55 -30.89 -11.75
C HIS A 239 -17.31 -29.68 -12.32
N TYR A 240 -16.93 -28.46 -11.94
CA TYR A 240 -17.69 -27.24 -12.24
C TYR A 240 -16.96 -26.30 -13.19
N LYS A 241 -15.62 -26.24 -13.13
CA LYS A 241 -14.83 -25.29 -13.91
C LYS A 241 -13.72 -25.99 -14.69
N GLN A 242 -13.56 -25.56 -15.94
CA GLN A 242 -12.39 -25.90 -16.74
C GLN A 242 -11.19 -25.14 -16.18
N ASP A 243 -10.40 -25.81 -15.36
CA ASP A 243 -9.15 -25.30 -14.82
C ASP A 243 -7.97 -25.99 -15.53
N SER A 244 -7.01 -25.18 -16.02
CA SER A 244 -5.84 -25.67 -16.75
C SER A 244 -4.93 -26.59 -15.93
N PHE A 245 -5.05 -26.56 -14.60
CA PHE A 245 -4.35 -27.47 -13.69
C PHE A 245 -4.90 -28.90 -13.76
N PHE A 246 -6.22 -29.05 -13.93
CA PHE A 246 -6.90 -30.35 -13.92
C PHE A 246 -7.16 -30.91 -15.32
N PHE A 247 -7.33 -30.05 -16.33
CA PHE A 247 -7.66 -30.46 -17.69
C PHE A 247 -6.74 -29.77 -18.70
N LYS A 248 -6.17 -30.56 -19.61
CA LYS A 248 -5.34 -30.02 -20.71
C LYS A 248 -6.19 -29.52 -21.87
N SER A 249 -7.43 -30.03 -21.99
CA SER A 249 -8.33 -29.66 -23.06
C SER A 249 -9.79 -29.57 -22.60
N LYS A 250 -10.61 -28.81 -23.34
CA LYS A 250 -12.05 -28.70 -23.11
C LYS A 250 -12.77 -30.05 -23.23
N LYS A 251 -12.24 -30.96 -24.07
CA LYS A 251 -12.81 -32.30 -24.30
C LYS A 251 -12.75 -33.19 -23.05
N GLU A 252 -11.67 -33.12 -22.29
CA GLU A 252 -11.51 -33.90 -21.05
C GLU A 252 -12.49 -33.45 -19.96
N PHE A 253 -12.76 -32.14 -19.87
CA PHE A 253 -13.75 -31.58 -18.95
C PHE A 253 -15.18 -32.02 -19.31
N GLU A 254 -15.53 -32.01 -20.59
CA GLU A 254 -16.85 -32.51 -21.05
C GLU A 254 -17.01 -34.02 -20.81
N GLN A 255 -15.95 -34.82 -21.02
CA GLN A 255 -15.95 -36.24 -20.69
C GLN A 255 -16.18 -36.48 -19.20
N ARG A 256 -15.59 -35.66 -18.32
CA ARG A 256 -15.84 -35.74 -16.86
C ARG A 256 -17.32 -35.52 -16.53
N LYS A 257 -17.95 -34.48 -17.11
CA LYS A 257 -19.40 -34.24 -16.92
C LYS A 257 -20.26 -35.39 -17.42
N GLN A 258 -19.90 -36.01 -18.54
CA GLN A 258 -20.62 -37.18 -19.06
C GLN A 258 -20.55 -38.37 -18.10
N LEU A 259 -19.38 -38.60 -17.49
CA LEU A 259 -19.22 -39.66 -16.49
C LEU A 259 -20.03 -39.39 -15.21
N ASP A 260 -20.05 -38.14 -14.74
CA ASP A 260 -20.83 -37.77 -13.55
C ASP A 260 -22.34 -37.99 -13.78
N ASN A 261 -22.85 -37.57 -14.95
CA ASN A 261 -24.24 -37.83 -15.36
C ASN A 261 -24.55 -39.33 -15.47
N LEU A 262 -23.61 -40.12 -16.01
CA LEU A 262 -23.78 -41.58 -16.12
C LEU A 262 -23.86 -42.24 -14.74
N LYS A 263 -23.01 -41.82 -13.78
CA LYS A 263 -23.08 -42.32 -12.39
C LYS A 263 -24.44 -42.06 -11.78
N GLU A 264 -24.96 -40.83 -11.92
CA GLU A 264 -26.27 -40.46 -11.38
C GLU A 264 -27.39 -41.33 -11.96
N GLN A 265 -27.38 -41.54 -13.28
CA GLN A 265 -28.35 -42.41 -13.97
C GLN A 265 -28.25 -43.87 -13.50
N LEU A 266 -27.04 -44.42 -13.34
CA LEU A 266 -26.85 -45.79 -12.88
C LEU A 266 -27.27 -45.99 -11.42
N CYS A 267 -27.03 -45.00 -10.55
CA CYS A 267 -27.53 -45.01 -9.17
C CYS A 267 -29.07 -45.07 -9.16
N LEU A 268 -29.73 -44.24 -9.96
CA LEU A 268 -31.19 -44.25 -10.10
C LEU A 268 -31.72 -45.61 -10.59
N GLN A 269 -31.10 -46.19 -11.61
CA GLN A 269 -31.50 -47.50 -12.15
C GLN A 269 -31.37 -48.63 -11.13
N LYS A 270 -30.35 -48.56 -10.25
CA LYS A 270 -30.13 -49.56 -9.20
C LYS A 270 -30.90 -49.28 -7.91
N GLY A 271 -31.69 -48.20 -7.85
CA GLY A 271 -32.42 -47.81 -6.64
C GLY A 271 -31.51 -47.24 -5.54
N ILE A 272 -30.28 -46.83 -5.88
CA ILE A 272 -29.34 -46.22 -4.94
C ILE A 272 -29.64 -44.72 -4.84
N LYS A 273 -29.91 -44.24 -3.63
CA LYS A 273 -30.04 -42.82 -3.33
C LYS A 273 -28.65 -42.18 -3.32
N LEU A 274 -28.36 -41.29 -4.27
CA LEU A 274 -27.08 -40.59 -4.36
C LEU A 274 -27.19 -39.15 -3.84
N ILE A 275 -26.35 -38.77 -2.89
CA ILE A 275 -26.23 -37.39 -2.39
C ILE A 275 -24.95 -36.76 -2.97
N ILE A 276 -25.10 -35.64 -3.68
CA ILE A 276 -23.96 -34.90 -4.25
C ILE A 276 -23.60 -33.73 -3.33
N ILE A 277 -22.34 -33.68 -2.92
CA ILE A 277 -21.79 -32.63 -2.05
C ILE A 277 -20.86 -31.74 -2.90
N PRO A 278 -21.31 -30.55 -3.33
CA PRO A 278 -20.47 -29.58 -4.03
C PRO A 278 -19.44 -28.96 -3.08
N TYR A 279 -18.24 -28.66 -3.57
CA TYR A 279 -17.13 -28.11 -2.76
C TYR A 279 -17.34 -26.68 -2.23
N ASP A 280 -18.26 -25.91 -2.80
CA ASP A 280 -18.39 -24.45 -2.60
C ASP A 280 -19.70 -24.00 -1.92
N SER A 281 -20.57 -24.94 -1.52
CA SER A 281 -21.88 -24.61 -0.94
C SER A 281 -21.88 -24.39 0.58
N TYR A 282 -20.72 -24.42 1.23
CA TYR A 282 -20.55 -24.26 2.68
C TYR A 282 -19.22 -23.57 3.03
N SER A 283 -19.16 -23.01 4.25
CA SER A 283 -18.02 -22.19 4.71
C SER A 283 -17.57 -22.47 6.15
N SER A 284 -18.26 -23.39 6.84
CA SER A 284 -17.92 -23.93 8.16
C SER A 284 -18.35 -25.39 8.29
N ASP A 285 -17.82 -26.09 9.29
CA ASP A 285 -18.17 -27.49 9.59
C ASP A 285 -19.67 -27.64 9.86
N ASP A 286 -20.24 -26.72 10.62
CA ASP A 286 -21.68 -26.66 10.89
C ASP A 286 -22.48 -26.48 9.60
N SER A 287 -22.04 -25.60 8.70
CA SER A 287 -22.74 -25.38 7.42
C SER A 287 -22.65 -26.58 6.47
N LEU A 288 -21.55 -27.35 6.51
CA LEU A 288 -21.44 -28.60 5.77
C LEU A 288 -22.39 -29.66 6.34
N LEU A 289 -22.39 -29.83 7.66
CA LEU A 289 -23.29 -30.77 8.35
C LEU A 289 -24.76 -30.42 8.04
N GLN A 290 -25.12 -29.14 8.17
CA GLN A 290 -26.46 -28.65 7.88
C GLN A 290 -26.84 -28.90 6.41
N TYR A 291 -25.95 -28.63 5.46
CA TYR A 291 -26.19 -28.92 4.05
C TYR A 291 -26.47 -30.42 3.81
N ILE A 292 -25.63 -31.31 4.35
CA ILE A 292 -25.81 -32.77 4.20
C ILE A 292 -27.16 -33.21 4.80
N VAL A 293 -27.48 -32.74 6.01
CA VAL A 293 -28.76 -33.03 6.68
C VAL A 293 -29.94 -32.56 5.82
N GLU A 294 -29.88 -31.37 5.23
CA GLU A 294 -30.94 -30.86 4.35
C GLU A 294 -31.10 -31.72 3.10
N GLN A 295 -30.01 -32.19 2.48
CA GLN A 295 -30.07 -33.09 1.33
C GLN A 295 -30.67 -34.46 1.70
N LEU A 296 -30.30 -35.00 2.86
CA LEU A 296 -30.86 -36.26 3.37
C LEU A 296 -32.37 -36.15 3.63
N LYS A 297 -32.81 -35.03 4.25
CA LYS A 297 -34.23 -34.74 4.47
C LYS A 297 -35.01 -34.59 3.17
N ARG A 298 -34.47 -33.85 2.19
CA ARG A 298 -35.09 -33.69 0.84
C ARG A 298 -35.23 -35.03 0.11
N SER A 299 -34.31 -35.96 0.36
CA SER A 299 -34.31 -37.31 -0.22
C SER A 299 -35.13 -38.33 0.61
N ASN A 300 -35.85 -37.87 1.62
CA ASN A 300 -36.66 -38.67 2.54
C ASN A 300 -35.87 -39.85 3.14
N ILE A 301 -34.68 -39.54 3.69
CA ILE A 301 -33.81 -40.51 4.36
C ILE A 301 -33.84 -40.23 5.87
N GLU A 302 -34.14 -41.27 6.65
CA GLU A 302 -34.22 -41.17 8.11
C GLU A 302 -32.82 -41.24 8.74
N ILE A 303 -32.52 -40.28 9.61
CA ILE A 303 -31.23 -40.16 10.29
C ILE A 303 -31.33 -40.86 11.66
N LYS A 304 -30.39 -41.76 11.98
CA LYS A 304 -30.41 -42.51 13.24
C LYS A 304 -29.94 -41.69 14.44
N LEU A 305 -28.99 -40.79 14.25
CA LEU A 305 -28.42 -39.96 15.32
C LEU A 305 -28.96 -38.51 15.29
N PRO A 306 -29.48 -37.99 16.41
CA PRO A 306 -29.89 -36.58 16.51
C PRO A 306 -28.69 -35.64 16.33
N ILE A 307 -28.87 -34.59 15.51
CA ILE A 307 -27.82 -33.62 15.14
C ILE A 307 -27.22 -32.93 16.38
N LEU A 308 -28.00 -32.73 17.44
CA LEU A 308 -27.56 -32.14 18.71
C LEU A 308 -26.41 -32.90 19.39
N ASN A 309 -26.21 -34.17 19.04
CA ASN A 309 -25.15 -35.02 19.59
C ASN A 309 -23.95 -35.16 18.64
N PHE A 310 -23.95 -34.46 17.50
CA PHE A 310 -22.88 -34.53 16.52
C PHE A 310 -21.73 -33.61 16.91
N SER A 311 -20.49 -34.14 16.91
CA SER A 311 -19.28 -33.34 17.11
C SER A 311 -18.19 -33.75 16.12
N PHE A 312 -17.49 -32.75 15.56
CA PHE A 312 -16.29 -32.99 14.74
C PHE A 312 -15.02 -33.23 15.57
N ASP A 313 -15.08 -33.11 16.90
CA ASP A 313 -13.92 -33.27 17.76
C ASP A 313 -13.23 -34.63 17.56
N ASP A 314 -14.00 -35.70 17.35
CA ASP A 314 -13.45 -37.05 17.20
C ASP A 314 -12.80 -37.28 15.82
N PHE A 315 -13.29 -36.59 14.78
CA PHE A 315 -12.62 -36.52 13.48
C PHE A 315 -11.25 -35.84 13.59
N TYR A 316 -11.15 -34.77 14.37
CA TYR A 316 -9.88 -34.07 14.56
C TYR A 316 -8.94 -34.80 15.51
N LYS A 317 -9.43 -35.37 16.61
CA LYS A 317 -8.61 -36.13 17.59
C LYS A 317 -7.93 -37.36 17.00
N SER A 318 -8.60 -38.05 16.07
CA SER A 318 -8.09 -39.28 15.43
C SER A 318 -7.08 -39.04 14.30
N SER A 319 -6.70 -37.78 14.05
CA SER A 319 -5.64 -37.48 13.09
C SER A 319 -4.30 -38.02 13.60
N LYS A 320 -3.79 -39.09 12.97
CA LYS A 320 -2.44 -39.64 13.19
C LYS A 320 -1.35 -38.55 13.24
N VAL A 321 -1.56 -37.45 12.50
CA VAL A 321 -0.63 -36.32 12.49
C VAL A 321 -0.61 -35.57 13.82
N LEU A 322 -1.75 -35.38 14.50
CA LEU A 322 -1.77 -34.76 15.83
C LEU A 322 -1.09 -35.63 16.87
N GLU A 323 -1.27 -36.94 16.81
CA GLU A 323 -0.57 -37.88 17.69
C GLU A 323 0.96 -37.79 17.50
N GLU A 324 1.43 -37.79 16.24
CA GLU A 324 2.85 -37.56 15.91
C GLU A 324 3.37 -36.23 16.45
N LEU A 325 2.60 -35.14 16.32
CA LEU A 325 3.00 -33.82 16.78
C LEU A 325 2.99 -33.69 18.31
N ARG A 326 2.07 -34.38 19.00
CA ARG A 326 2.06 -34.48 20.47
C ARG A 326 3.30 -35.22 20.96
N SER A 327 3.59 -36.39 20.39
CA SER A 327 4.80 -37.16 20.71
C SER A 327 6.08 -36.36 20.42
N LEU A 328 6.11 -35.61 19.31
CA LEU A 328 7.22 -34.72 18.98
C LEU A 328 7.39 -33.59 20.00
N ALA A 329 6.28 -33.01 20.50
CA ALA A 329 6.35 -32.00 21.55
C ALA A 329 6.90 -32.58 22.85
N GLU A 330 6.42 -33.75 23.25
CA GLU A 330 6.84 -34.47 24.45
C GLU A 330 8.34 -34.82 24.40
N SER A 331 8.84 -35.28 23.24
CA SER A 331 10.26 -35.58 23.03
C SER A 331 11.19 -34.37 23.23
N ARG A 332 10.64 -33.15 23.23
CA ARG A 332 11.37 -31.89 23.45
C ARG A 332 10.93 -31.18 24.73
N ASN A 333 10.39 -31.94 25.69
CA ASN A 333 9.87 -31.45 26.97
C ASN A 333 8.85 -30.30 26.82
N GLY A 334 8.06 -30.35 25.74
CA GLY A 334 7.02 -29.38 25.45
C GLY A 334 5.64 -30.01 25.33
N LYS A 335 4.67 -29.17 24.97
CA LYS A 335 3.28 -29.57 24.76
C LYS A 335 2.75 -29.00 23.45
N LEU A 336 1.97 -29.79 22.74
CA LEU A 336 1.12 -29.30 21.66
C LEU A 336 -0.19 -28.77 22.28
N LEU A 337 -0.46 -27.47 22.12
CA LEU A 337 -1.66 -26.82 22.64
C LEU A 337 -2.81 -26.82 21.64
N SER A 338 -2.51 -26.91 20.34
CA SER A 338 -3.54 -27.05 19.32
C SER A 338 -4.20 -28.42 19.39
N ASN A 339 -5.54 -28.44 19.44
CA ASN A 339 -6.33 -29.66 19.41
C ASN A 339 -6.80 -30.05 18.00
N HIS A 340 -6.47 -29.23 17.00
CA HIS A 340 -6.78 -29.47 15.59
C HIS A 340 -5.51 -29.33 14.75
N TYR A 341 -5.37 -30.19 13.73
CA TYR A 341 -4.33 -30.09 12.71
C TYR A 341 -4.99 -29.90 11.35
N ILE A 342 -4.58 -28.83 10.70
CA ILE A 342 -5.22 -28.32 9.49
C ILE A 342 -4.52 -28.92 8.27
N ASN A 343 -3.22 -28.63 8.11
CA ASN A 343 -2.36 -29.21 7.07
C ASN A 343 -0.89 -28.91 7.42
N ASP A 344 0.02 -29.37 6.55
CA ASP A 344 1.47 -29.24 6.67
C ASP A 344 1.99 -27.79 6.63
N LYS A 345 1.18 -26.84 6.15
CA LYS A 345 1.52 -25.41 6.03
C LYS A 345 0.88 -24.53 7.10
N SER A 346 -0.06 -25.08 7.86
CA SER A 346 -0.80 -24.35 8.88
C SER A 346 -0.04 -24.38 10.18
N LYS A 347 0.01 -23.23 10.87
CA LYS A 347 0.68 -23.13 12.16
C LYS A 347 -0.16 -23.82 13.23
N VAL A 348 0.51 -24.49 14.15
CA VAL A 348 -0.10 -25.01 15.38
C VAL A 348 0.61 -24.39 16.58
N ARG A 349 -0.07 -24.36 17.73
CA ARG A 349 0.44 -23.77 18.97
C ARG A 349 1.22 -24.79 19.78
N TRP A 350 2.41 -24.39 20.18
CA TRP A 350 3.37 -25.18 20.95
C TRP A 350 3.68 -24.47 22.27
N GLN A 351 4.08 -25.24 23.26
CA GLN A 351 4.65 -24.78 24.52
C GLN A 351 5.97 -25.51 24.79
N CYS A 352 7.03 -24.82 25.22
CA CYS A 352 8.29 -25.46 25.60
C CYS A 352 8.35 -25.70 27.12
N ALA A 353 9.42 -26.36 27.59
CA ALA A 353 9.69 -26.60 29.00
C ALA A 353 9.68 -25.31 29.84
N GLU A 354 10.30 -24.23 29.33
CA GLU A 354 10.33 -22.90 29.95
C GLU A 354 8.97 -22.16 29.93
N GLY A 355 7.90 -22.80 29.46
CA GLY A 355 6.54 -22.25 29.45
C GLY A 355 6.24 -21.30 28.29
N HIS A 356 7.21 -20.94 27.43
CA HIS A 356 6.96 -20.09 26.27
C HIS A 356 5.97 -20.72 25.30
N ILE A 357 5.02 -19.93 24.82
CA ILE A 357 4.00 -20.36 23.87
C ILE A 357 4.23 -19.67 22.53
N TRP A 358 4.26 -20.44 21.44
CA TRP A 358 4.42 -19.89 20.08
C TRP A 358 3.64 -20.68 19.04
N GLU A 359 3.52 -20.08 17.86
CA GLU A 359 2.91 -20.70 16.69
C GLU A 359 3.97 -21.05 15.65
N ALA A 360 3.98 -22.30 15.21
CA ALA A 360 4.90 -22.76 14.18
C ALA A 360 4.25 -23.80 13.26
N ILE A 361 4.71 -23.80 12.02
CA ILE A 361 4.33 -24.81 11.03
C ILE A 361 4.94 -26.16 11.45
N PRO A 362 4.16 -27.24 11.54
CA PRO A 362 4.60 -28.57 11.94
C PRO A 362 5.87 -29.07 11.24
N ASN A 363 6.02 -28.79 9.94
CA ASN A 363 7.20 -29.21 9.19
C ASN A 363 8.50 -28.57 9.70
N ASN A 364 8.46 -27.30 10.16
CA ASN A 364 9.65 -26.65 10.74
C ASN A 364 10.05 -27.31 12.07
N ILE A 365 9.05 -27.73 12.85
CA ILE A 365 9.26 -28.43 14.12
C ILE A 365 9.80 -29.85 13.90
N LYS A 366 9.34 -30.52 12.84
CA LYS A 366 9.93 -31.79 12.37
C LYS A 366 11.39 -31.59 11.94
N ASN A 367 11.70 -30.49 11.25
CA ASN A 367 13.05 -30.11 10.81
C ASN A 367 13.89 -29.39 11.89
N ASN A 368 13.83 -29.85 13.15
CA ASN A 368 14.65 -29.38 14.28
C ASN A 368 14.53 -27.90 14.69
N SER A 369 13.58 -27.13 14.17
CA SER A 369 13.27 -25.82 14.74
C SER A 369 12.41 -26.00 16.00
N TRP A 370 12.62 -25.20 17.04
CA TRP A 370 11.85 -25.30 18.29
C TRP A 370 11.42 -23.92 18.79
N CYS A 371 11.61 -23.64 20.08
CA CYS A 371 11.17 -22.43 20.74
C CYS A 371 12.03 -21.22 20.34
N PRO A 372 11.46 -20.20 19.66
CA PRO A 372 12.20 -19.01 19.25
C PRO A 372 12.59 -18.11 20.43
N TYR A 373 11.88 -18.23 21.57
CA TYR A 373 12.19 -17.51 22.81
C TYR A 373 13.47 -18.07 23.46
N CYS A 374 13.55 -19.40 23.59
CA CYS A 374 14.76 -20.08 24.10
C CYS A 374 15.98 -19.87 23.20
N LEU A 375 15.77 -19.75 21.88
CA LEU A 375 16.82 -19.46 20.91
C LEU A 375 17.18 -17.97 20.80
N GLY A 376 16.49 -17.07 21.51
CA GLY A 376 16.75 -15.63 21.47
C GLY A 376 16.43 -14.96 20.13
N LEU A 377 15.58 -15.56 19.30
CA LEU A 377 15.23 -15.10 17.96
C LEU A 377 14.05 -14.10 17.94
N MET A 378 13.38 -13.90 19.07
CA MET A 378 12.26 -12.98 19.17
C MET A 378 12.71 -11.52 19.14
N ARG A 379 11.91 -10.67 18.48
CA ARG A 379 12.12 -9.23 18.50
C ARG A 379 11.93 -8.74 19.93
N LYS A 380 12.96 -8.04 20.44
CA LYS A 380 12.93 -7.44 21.77
C LYS A 380 11.81 -6.42 21.91
N SER A 381 11.28 -6.25 23.11
CA SER A 381 10.28 -5.24 23.43
C SER A 381 10.93 -3.93 23.91
N ILE A 382 10.14 -2.85 24.06
CA ILE A 382 10.62 -1.63 24.73
C ILE A 382 10.97 -1.90 26.20
N GLN A 383 10.28 -2.84 26.85
CA GLN A 383 10.57 -3.25 28.23
C GLN A 383 11.97 -3.84 28.35
N ASP A 384 12.38 -4.67 27.38
CA ASP A 384 13.73 -5.24 27.33
C ASP A 384 14.80 -4.14 27.23
N MET A 385 14.48 -2.98 26.65
CA MET A 385 15.39 -1.83 26.56
C MET A 385 15.50 -1.09 27.89
N HIS A 386 14.40 -0.97 28.63
CA HIS A 386 14.39 -0.43 29.99
C HIS A 386 15.23 -1.32 30.93
N GLU A 387 15.07 -2.63 30.87
CA GLU A 387 15.87 -3.59 31.64
C GLU A 387 17.37 -3.52 31.27
N LEU A 388 17.67 -3.47 29.97
CA LEU A 388 19.05 -3.30 29.48
C LEU A 388 19.69 -2.01 30.02
N ALA A 389 18.93 -0.92 30.09
CA ALA A 389 19.43 0.34 30.63
C ALA A 389 19.68 0.26 32.14
N GLN A 390 18.77 -0.37 32.89
CA GLN A 390 18.92 -0.59 34.33
C GLN A 390 20.16 -1.44 34.63
N PHE A 391 20.37 -2.52 33.88
CA PHE A 391 21.55 -3.37 34.00
C PHE A 391 22.87 -2.59 33.78
N LYS A 392 22.87 -1.59 32.90
CA LYS A 392 24.01 -0.70 32.65
C LYS A 392 24.11 0.47 33.63
N GLY A 393 23.30 0.49 34.69
CA GLY A 393 23.29 1.53 35.71
C GLY A 393 22.69 2.85 35.22
N GLY A 394 21.60 2.79 34.43
CA GLY A 394 20.90 3.96 33.94
C GLY A 394 19.45 3.68 33.53
N LYS A 395 18.90 4.51 32.63
CA LYS A 395 17.50 4.46 32.21
C LYS A 395 17.38 4.60 30.69
N CYS A 396 16.46 3.86 30.09
CA CYS A 396 15.95 4.16 28.75
C CYS A 396 14.76 5.10 28.91
N LEU A 397 14.81 6.28 28.27
CA LEU A 397 13.79 7.31 28.35
C LEU A 397 12.75 7.22 27.22
N SER A 398 13.07 6.48 26.15
CA SER A 398 12.12 6.21 25.07
C SER A 398 10.97 5.34 25.56
N THR A 399 9.76 5.63 25.08
CA THR A 399 8.52 4.89 25.39
C THR A 399 8.14 3.90 24.28
N GLU A 400 8.83 3.93 23.14
CA GLU A 400 8.55 3.10 21.96
C GLU A 400 9.83 2.48 21.39
N TYR A 401 9.72 1.26 20.82
CA TYR A 401 10.82 0.54 20.17
C TYR A 401 10.33 -0.18 18.91
N ASN A 402 10.70 0.34 17.73
CA ASN A 402 10.29 -0.26 16.46
C ASN A 402 11.40 -1.13 15.80
N GLY A 403 12.54 -1.32 16.48
CA GLY A 403 13.56 -2.27 16.08
C GLY A 403 15.00 -1.80 16.31
N ASN A 404 15.95 -2.73 16.13
CA ASN A 404 17.34 -2.59 16.58
C ASN A 404 18.19 -1.53 15.81
N LYS A 405 17.60 -0.89 14.79
CA LYS A 405 18.25 0.15 13.98
C LYS A 405 17.83 1.57 14.38
N GLU A 406 16.74 1.71 15.14
CA GLU A 406 16.29 3.01 15.63
C GLU A 406 17.07 3.42 16.87
N LYS A 407 17.34 4.72 16.98
CA LYS A 407 18.01 5.27 18.16
C LYS A 407 16.98 5.47 19.26
N LEU A 408 17.32 5.04 20.47
CA LEU A 408 16.58 5.34 21.68
C LEU A 408 17.33 6.40 22.51
N MET A 409 16.60 7.04 23.40
CA MET A 409 17.13 7.99 24.38
C MET A 409 17.56 7.25 25.64
N TRP A 410 18.82 7.42 26.04
CA TRP A 410 19.42 6.75 27.20
C TRP A 410 19.92 7.78 28.20
N GLN A 411 19.88 7.42 29.48
CA GLN A 411 20.41 8.22 30.58
C GLN A 411 21.30 7.35 31.46
N CYS A 412 22.50 7.84 31.85
CA CYS A 412 23.37 7.12 32.78
C CYS A 412 23.12 7.54 34.24
N SER A 413 23.71 6.83 35.20
CA SER A 413 23.67 7.17 36.63
C SER A 413 24.13 8.59 36.97
N LYS A 414 25.06 9.17 36.18
CA LYS A 414 25.50 10.56 36.34
C LYS A 414 24.56 11.60 35.72
N GLY A 415 23.43 11.18 35.17
CA GLY A 415 22.41 12.07 34.61
C GLY A 415 22.57 12.45 33.14
N HIS A 416 23.71 12.17 32.50
CA HIS A 416 23.91 12.46 31.07
C HIS A 416 22.92 11.72 30.18
N ILE A 417 22.36 12.42 29.19
CA ILE A 417 21.36 11.89 28.25
C ILE A 417 21.95 11.87 26.83
N TRP A 418 21.79 10.75 26.11
CA TRP A 418 22.25 10.64 24.71
C TRP A 418 21.39 9.69 23.88
N GLU A 419 21.50 9.84 22.55
CA GLU A 419 20.88 8.93 21.58
C GLU A 419 21.83 7.80 21.16
N ALA A 420 21.34 6.56 21.16
CA ALA A 420 22.08 5.42 20.63
C ALA A 420 21.15 4.28 20.19
N ILE A 421 21.58 3.47 19.22
CA ILE A 421 20.84 2.25 18.83
C ILE A 421 21.02 1.15 19.89
N PRO A 422 19.99 0.36 20.22
CA PRO A 422 20.07 -0.68 21.24
C PRO A 422 21.17 -1.71 21.05
N GLY A 423 21.46 -2.11 19.80
CA GLY A 423 22.52 -3.05 19.50
C GLY A 423 23.89 -2.56 19.96
N SER A 424 24.14 -1.25 19.92
CA SER A 424 25.39 -0.66 20.41
C SER A 424 25.50 -0.67 21.94
N ILE A 425 24.37 -0.49 22.61
CA ILE A 425 24.25 -0.55 24.07
C ILE A 425 24.45 -1.98 24.57
N ALA A 426 23.78 -2.94 23.93
CA ALA A 426 23.92 -4.36 24.20
C ALA A 426 25.37 -4.84 23.98
N ALA A 427 26.04 -4.35 22.94
CA ALA A 427 27.45 -4.62 22.67
C ALA A 427 28.44 -3.93 23.63
N GLY A 428 27.96 -3.18 24.61
CA GLY A 428 28.78 -2.62 25.70
C GLY A 428 29.16 -1.15 25.58
N ARG A 429 28.76 -0.43 24.52
CA ARG A 429 28.95 1.03 24.46
C ARG A 429 27.90 1.70 25.34
N TRP A 430 28.30 2.70 26.13
CA TRP A 430 27.40 3.37 27.07
C TRP A 430 27.52 4.90 26.95
N CYS A 431 27.53 5.61 28.07
CA CYS A 431 27.55 7.06 28.14
C CYS A 431 28.83 7.65 27.49
N PRO A 432 28.70 8.47 26.42
CA PRO A 432 29.84 9.09 25.76
C PRO A 432 30.53 10.15 26.64
N GLU A 433 29.79 10.82 27.52
CA GLU A 433 30.34 11.81 28.45
C GLU A 433 31.16 11.17 29.56
N CYS A 434 30.64 10.11 30.20
CA CYS A 434 31.38 9.33 31.19
C CYS A 434 32.62 8.66 30.60
N ASN A 435 32.59 8.35 29.30
CA ASN A 435 33.68 7.69 28.58
C ASN A 435 34.61 8.68 27.84
N GLY A 436 34.58 9.97 28.19
CA GLY A 436 35.54 10.98 27.72
C GLY A 436 35.39 11.44 26.26
N LYS A 437 34.24 11.20 25.60
CA LYS A 437 33.99 11.56 24.20
C LYS A 437 33.02 12.75 24.05
N LYS A 438 33.16 13.79 24.89
CA LYS A 438 32.40 15.03 24.70
C LYS A 438 32.92 15.76 23.46
N LYS A 439 32.05 16.01 22.47
CA LYS A 439 32.35 16.92 21.37
C LYS A 439 32.37 18.34 21.92
N ILE A 440 33.53 18.99 21.83
CA ILE A 440 33.75 20.34 22.34
C ILE A 440 32.96 21.35 21.48
N THR A 441 32.31 22.34 22.10
CA THR A 441 31.41 23.29 21.42
C THR A 441 32.17 24.46 20.78
N ILE A 442 31.49 25.26 19.95
CA ILE A 442 32.07 26.50 19.39
C ILE A 442 32.32 27.55 20.49
N GLU A 443 31.51 27.58 21.55
CA GLU A 443 31.71 28.48 22.70
C GLU A 443 33.01 28.14 23.44
N GLU A 444 33.28 26.84 23.62
CA GLU A 444 34.55 26.38 24.20
C GLU A 444 35.76 26.74 23.29
N MET A 445 35.58 26.86 21.96
CA MET A 445 36.64 27.36 21.06
C MET A 445 36.87 28.87 21.20
N MET A 446 35.79 29.64 21.40
CA MET A 446 35.87 31.08 21.60
C MET A 446 36.65 31.41 22.88
N LYS A 447 36.37 30.69 23.98
CA LYS A 447 37.09 30.86 25.24
C LYS A 447 38.59 30.54 25.12
N ILE A 448 38.95 29.47 24.41
CA ILE A 448 40.36 29.13 24.15
C ILE A 448 41.08 30.23 23.36
N ALA A 449 40.38 30.88 22.44
CA ALA A 449 40.95 31.99 21.69
C ALA A 449 41.21 33.21 22.58
N GLU A 450 40.27 33.54 23.47
CA GLU A 450 40.40 34.64 24.44
C GLU A 450 41.56 34.41 25.41
N GLU A 451 41.70 33.20 25.95
CA GLU A 451 42.82 32.81 26.83
C GLU A 451 44.18 32.94 26.15
N LYS A 452 44.23 32.81 24.81
CA LYS A 452 45.44 33.02 23.99
C LYS A 452 45.60 34.45 23.48
N GLY A 453 44.82 35.40 24.00
CA GLY A 453 44.85 36.81 23.63
C GLY A 453 44.38 37.05 22.20
N GLY A 454 43.35 36.35 21.75
CA GLY A 454 42.77 36.50 20.41
C GLY A 454 41.29 36.12 20.37
N ARG A 455 40.76 35.87 19.17
CA ARG A 455 39.35 35.59 18.93
C ARG A 455 39.17 34.46 17.93
N CYS A 456 38.15 33.62 18.14
CA CYS A 456 37.66 32.69 17.14
C CYS A 456 36.59 33.42 16.31
N LEU A 457 36.83 33.58 15.01
CA LEU A 457 35.93 34.27 14.09
C LEU A 457 34.85 33.36 13.51
N SER A 458 35.02 32.03 13.65
CA SER A 458 34.04 31.06 13.22
C SER A 458 32.85 30.99 14.19
N THR A 459 31.64 30.98 13.64
CA THR A 459 30.38 30.88 14.39
C THR A 459 29.82 29.45 14.45
N ILE A 460 30.40 28.52 13.67
CA ILE A 460 29.96 27.12 13.57
C ILE A 460 31.20 26.21 13.66
N TYR A 461 31.10 25.13 14.44
CA TYR A 461 32.17 24.15 14.62
C TYR A 461 31.84 22.78 14.03
N TYR A 462 32.67 22.31 13.11
CA TYR A 462 32.72 20.92 12.66
C TYR A 462 34.08 20.32 13.04
N THR A 463 34.09 19.10 13.56
CA THR A 463 35.29 18.46 14.14
C THR A 463 36.46 18.28 13.18
N ASP A 464 36.19 18.24 11.88
CA ASP A 464 37.13 17.96 10.80
C ASP A 464 37.50 19.20 9.97
N LYS A 465 36.79 20.33 10.14
CA LYS A 465 37.02 21.57 9.40
C LYS A 465 37.91 22.56 10.18
N PRO A 466 38.76 23.33 9.47
CA PRO A 466 39.49 24.42 10.10
C PRO A 466 38.53 25.54 10.56
N LEU A 467 38.91 26.22 11.64
CA LEU A 467 38.25 27.43 12.12
C LEU A 467 39.11 28.64 11.76
N ARG A 468 38.48 29.82 11.67
CA ARG A 468 39.16 31.11 11.50
C ARG A 468 39.48 31.71 12.85
N TRP A 469 40.72 32.15 13.02
CA TRP A 469 41.27 32.70 14.25
C TRP A 469 41.88 34.06 13.99
N GLN A 470 41.87 34.93 14.99
CA GLN A 470 42.52 36.24 14.98
C GLN A 470 43.35 36.40 16.26
N CYS A 471 44.57 36.91 16.18
CA CYS A 471 45.39 37.21 17.37
C CYS A 471 45.24 38.67 17.81
N SER A 472 45.77 39.03 18.97
CA SER A 472 45.78 40.40 19.49
C SER A 472 46.39 41.44 18.54
N LYS A 473 47.32 41.05 17.65
CA LYS A 473 47.91 41.92 16.62
C LYS A 473 47.07 42.02 15.34
N GLY A 474 45.86 41.44 15.32
CA GLY A 474 44.93 41.51 14.19
C GLY A 474 45.20 40.53 13.05
N HIS A 475 46.19 39.64 13.15
CA HIS A 475 46.46 38.65 12.11
C HIS A 475 45.40 37.55 12.09
N GLU A 476 44.83 37.28 10.92
CA GLU A 476 43.85 36.21 10.71
C GLU A 476 44.46 34.98 10.05
N TRP A 477 44.04 33.79 10.46
CA TRP A 477 44.43 32.53 9.83
C TRP A 477 43.41 31.41 10.03
N GLU A 478 43.50 30.37 9.21
CA GLU A 478 42.71 29.14 9.34
C GLU A 478 43.53 28.02 9.98
N ALA A 479 42.96 27.37 11.01
CA ALA A 479 43.58 26.22 11.66
C ALA A 479 42.54 25.28 12.27
N LYS A 480 42.85 23.98 12.29
CA LYS A 480 42.04 22.98 12.99
C LYS A 480 42.14 23.18 14.52
N SER A 481 41.01 22.99 15.21
CA SER A 481 40.87 23.18 16.67
C SER A 481 41.91 22.42 17.51
N HIS A 482 42.29 21.21 17.09
CA HIS A 482 43.28 20.41 17.82
C HIS A 482 44.71 20.99 17.75
N ASN A 483 45.07 21.70 16.67
CA ASN A 483 46.39 22.32 16.55
C ASN A 483 46.52 23.53 17.48
N VAL A 484 45.45 24.32 17.58
CA VAL A 484 45.34 25.44 18.51
C VAL A 484 45.43 24.98 19.96
N LYS A 485 44.75 23.88 20.31
CA LYS A 485 44.83 23.27 21.64
C LYS A 485 46.23 22.74 21.98
N LYS A 486 46.94 22.18 21.00
CA LYS A 486 48.34 21.74 21.14
C LYS A 486 49.34 22.91 21.25
N GLY A 487 48.87 24.15 21.24
CA GLY A 487 49.70 25.34 21.44
C GLY A 487 50.13 26.06 20.17
N GLN A 488 49.79 25.56 18.98
CA GLN A 488 50.10 26.26 17.72
C GLN A 488 49.16 27.47 17.54
N TRP A 489 49.72 28.67 17.55
CA TRP A 489 48.97 29.92 17.43
C TRP A 489 49.39 30.72 16.19
N CYS A 490 49.30 32.05 16.25
CA CYS A 490 49.61 32.95 15.13
C CYS A 490 51.08 32.83 14.69
N ARG A 491 51.30 32.26 13.50
CA ARG A 491 52.63 32.08 12.89
C ARG A 491 53.33 33.39 12.53
N LYS A 492 52.57 34.44 12.24
CA LYS A 492 53.12 35.79 12.01
C LYS A 492 53.72 36.37 13.29
N CYS A 493 53.02 36.22 14.42
CA CYS A 493 53.51 36.66 15.72
C CYS A 493 54.69 35.83 16.24
N SER A 494 54.73 34.54 15.91
CA SER A 494 55.83 33.65 16.30
C SER A 494 57.03 33.68 15.33
N GLY A 495 57.02 34.52 14.29
CA GLY A 495 58.12 34.62 13.32
C GLY A 495 58.32 33.38 12.45
N HIS A 496 57.33 32.49 12.33
CA HIS A 496 57.39 31.24 11.55
C HIS A 496 56.54 31.32 10.26
N GLN A 497 56.27 32.53 9.79
CA GLN A 497 55.58 32.75 8.52
C GLN A 497 56.54 32.46 7.37
N LYS A 498 56.15 31.57 6.45
CA LYS A 498 56.88 31.41 5.18
C LYS A 498 56.68 32.66 4.34
N LEU A 499 57.78 33.30 3.96
CA LEU A 499 57.79 34.42 3.03
C LEU A 499 57.53 33.89 1.61
N THR A 500 56.82 34.67 0.81
CA THR A 500 56.65 34.40 -0.62
C THR A 500 57.97 34.58 -1.36
N ILE A 501 58.07 33.98 -2.55
CA ILE A 501 59.27 34.14 -3.41
C ILE A 501 59.52 35.62 -3.71
N GLU A 502 58.46 36.41 -3.89
CA GLU A 502 58.53 37.86 -4.11
C GLU A 502 59.05 38.61 -2.88
N GLU A 503 58.51 38.34 -1.68
CA GLU A 503 59.02 38.91 -0.43
C GLU A 503 60.47 38.50 -0.15
N MET A 504 60.85 37.27 -0.48
CA MET A 504 62.23 36.79 -0.37
C MET A 504 63.16 37.48 -1.38
N HIS A 505 62.68 37.76 -2.60
CA HIS A 505 63.42 38.52 -3.61
C HIS A 505 63.60 39.99 -3.22
N ASP A 506 62.59 40.62 -2.60
CA ASP A 506 62.68 42.01 -2.12
C ASP A 506 63.61 42.14 -0.90
N ILE A 507 63.61 41.14 -0.01
CA ILE A 507 64.60 41.05 1.08
C ILE A 507 66.01 40.83 0.51
N ALA A 508 66.17 40.03 -0.54
CA ALA A 508 67.46 39.84 -1.19
C ALA A 508 67.97 41.14 -1.84
N LYS A 509 67.11 41.85 -2.58
CA LYS A 509 67.45 43.15 -3.20
C LYS A 509 67.79 44.24 -2.18
N SER A 510 67.01 44.38 -1.11
CA SER A 510 67.26 45.39 -0.06
C SER A 510 68.55 45.13 0.73
N ARG A 511 69.09 43.91 0.68
CA ARG A 511 70.39 43.54 1.27
C ARG A 511 71.53 43.47 0.24
N GLY A 512 71.31 43.97 -0.97
CA GLY A 512 72.32 44.05 -2.04
C GLY A 512 72.54 42.75 -2.83
N GLY A 513 71.69 41.73 -2.66
CA GLY A 513 71.76 40.47 -3.39
C GLY A 513 71.01 40.51 -4.73
N ASN A 514 71.62 39.98 -5.79
CA ASN A 514 70.99 39.80 -7.10
C ASN A 514 70.38 38.39 -7.24
N VAL A 515 69.13 38.31 -7.71
CA VAL A 515 68.41 37.04 -7.92
C VAL A 515 68.42 36.71 -9.41
N TYR A 516 69.06 35.61 -9.80
CA TYR A 516 69.04 35.11 -11.18
C TYR A 516 68.10 33.91 -11.34
N GLN A 517 67.19 33.97 -12.31
CA GLN A 517 66.36 32.83 -12.70
C GLN A 517 67.18 31.91 -13.61
N ILE A 518 67.64 30.77 -13.09
CA ILE A 518 68.29 29.74 -13.92
C ILE A 518 67.19 28.88 -14.56
N ASN A 519 67.04 29.00 -15.87
CA ASN A 519 66.09 28.22 -16.66
C ASN A 519 66.75 26.88 -17.02
N ILE A 520 66.57 25.84 -16.18
CA ILE A 520 67.07 24.50 -16.47
C ILE A 520 66.08 23.79 -17.40
N LYS A 521 66.50 23.58 -18.64
CA LYS A 521 65.77 22.80 -19.66
C LYS A 521 66.44 21.43 -19.82
N ILE A 522 65.60 20.38 -19.81
CA ILE A 522 65.82 18.99 -20.31
C ILE A 522 66.75 18.15 -19.37
N ILE A 523 66.57 16.85 -19.05
CA ILE A 523 66.13 15.70 -19.86
C ILE A 523 65.44 14.61 -19.01
N ARG A 524 64.32 14.09 -19.53
CA ARG A 524 63.71 12.79 -19.14
C ARG A 524 64.55 11.66 -19.73
N LEU A 525 65.06 10.77 -18.89
CA LEU A 525 65.40 9.40 -19.29
C LEU A 525 64.71 8.43 -18.34
N THR A 526 63.93 7.56 -18.97
CA THR A 526 63.28 6.35 -18.46
C THR A 526 64.30 5.38 -17.87
N LEU A 527 63.91 4.60 -16.86
CA LEU A 527 63.94 3.13 -16.90
C LEU A 527 63.40 2.53 -15.60
N ASP A 528 62.51 1.56 -15.78
CA ASP A 528 62.09 0.56 -14.81
C ASP A 528 63.28 -0.15 -14.17
N GLY A 529 63.17 -0.50 -12.89
CA GLY A 529 64.19 -1.29 -12.21
C GLY A 529 63.93 -1.48 -10.72
N ASN A 530 63.22 -2.56 -10.38
CA ASN A 530 63.18 -3.14 -9.04
C ASN A 530 64.59 -3.26 -8.43
N VAL A 531 64.81 -2.74 -7.22
CA VAL A 531 65.80 -3.31 -6.29
C VAL A 531 65.23 -3.32 -4.87
N GLN A 532 65.03 -4.55 -4.39
CA GLN A 532 64.81 -4.91 -3.00
C GLN A 532 66.09 -4.77 -2.17
N LYS A 533 65.87 -4.52 -0.87
CA LYS A 533 66.68 -4.93 0.29
C LYS A 533 68.07 -4.32 0.47
N GLY A 534 68.30 -3.88 1.71
CA GLY A 534 69.56 -4.19 2.37
C GLY A 534 70.13 -3.07 3.25
N MET A 535 69.70 -3.09 4.52
CA MET A 535 70.56 -3.03 5.71
C MET A 535 71.81 -2.12 5.74
N ASN A 536 71.85 -1.38 6.86
CA ASN A 536 73.00 -1.03 7.69
C ASN A 536 73.93 0.10 7.23
N GLY A 537 73.98 1.17 8.04
CA GLY A 537 75.07 2.15 7.97
C GLY A 537 74.85 3.42 8.79
N LYS A 538 75.06 3.30 10.11
CA LYS A 538 75.47 4.32 11.10
C LYS A 538 75.57 5.80 10.65
N LEU A 539 74.84 6.68 11.36
CA LEU A 539 75.35 7.81 12.18
C LEU A 539 76.86 8.12 12.00
N LEU A 540 77.33 9.32 11.62
CA LEU A 540 77.22 10.67 12.23
C LEU A 540 78.04 11.69 11.35
N PRO A 541 78.15 13.00 11.71
CA PRO A 541 78.13 14.14 10.80
C PRO A 541 79.52 14.78 10.57
N THR A 542 79.59 15.77 9.67
CA THR A 542 80.50 16.96 9.61
C THR A 542 80.61 17.38 8.13
N ILE A 543 80.55 18.64 7.68
CA ILE A 543 80.52 20.00 8.25
C ILE A 543 79.58 20.83 7.36
#